data_AF-A0A165EA71-F1
#
_entry.id   AF-A0A165EA71-F1
#
_cell.length_a   1.000
_cell.length_b   1.000
_cell.length_c   1.000
_cell.angle_alpha   90.00
_cell.angle_beta   90.00
_cell.angle_gamma   90.00
#
_symmetry.space_group_name_H-M   'P 1'
#
loop_
_entity.id
_entity.type
_entity.pdbx_description
1 polymer ?
#
loop_
_entity_poly.entity_id
_entity_poly.type
_entity_poly.pdbx_seq_one_letter_code
_entity_poly.pdbx_strand_id
1 'polypeptide(L)'
;MASVIIRKEQKSATDLITELKGLVILPNCDQVCMECLQDLERGLLPTDSLANGLWIGEIPPELQDLTWCEKMLVSRVKHNYCIIQVKVSGM
;
A
#
# COMPACT_ATOMS: atom_id res chain seq x y z
N MET A 1 20.65 1.63 4.35
CA MET A 1 19.84 0.67 3.55
C MET A 1 18.58 0.40 4.33
N ALA A 2 17.45 0.99 3.94
CA ALA A 2 16.20 0.84 4.67
C ALA A 2 15.59 -0.52 4.29
N SER A 3 15.66 -1.49 5.20
CA SER A 3 14.88 -2.72 5.10
C SER A 3 13.42 -2.34 5.24
N VAL A 4 12.64 -2.43 4.16
CA VAL A 4 11.19 -2.26 4.23
C VAL A 4 10.62 -3.45 4.97
N ILE A 5 10.29 -3.26 6.24
CA ILE A 5 9.67 -4.28 7.08
C ILE A 5 8.19 -4.30 6.76
N ILE A 6 7.74 -5.33 6.05
CA ILE A 6 6.32 -5.56 5.79
C ILE A 6 5.78 -6.51 6.86
N ARG A 7 4.72 -6.09 7.55
CA ARG A 7 4.08 -6.90 8.59
C ARG A 7 3.00 -7.79 7.97
N LYS A 8 2.91 -9.02 8.47
CA LYS A 8 1.78 -9.89 8.16
C LYS A 8 0.51 -9.31 8.81
N GLU A 9 -0.62 -9.48 8.14
CA GLU A 9 -1.94 -9.19 8.70
C GLU A 9 -2.17 -9.96 10.01
N GLN A 10 -2.84 -9.32 10.96
CA GLN A 10 -3.32 -9.96 12.19
C GLN A 10 -4.82 -10.18 12.06
N LYS A 11 -5.29 -11.37 12.41
CA LYS A 11 -6.72 -11.72 12.42
C LYS A 11 -7.31 -11.68 13.83
N SER A 12 -6.45 -11.76 14.84
CA SER A 12 -6.79 -11.66 16.26
C SER A 12 -5.82 -10.73 16.99
N ALA A 13 -6.29 -10.09 18.06
CA ALA A 13 -5.46 -9.27 18.96
C ALA A 13 -4.38 -10.08 19.70
N THR A 14 -4.52 -11.41 19.75
CA THR A 14 -3.53 -12.31 20.34
C THR A 14 -2.47 -12.77 19.35
N ASP A 15 -2.62 -12.47 18.06
CA ASP A 15 -1.67 -12.90 17.04
C ASP A 15 -0.32 -12.20 17.24
N LEU A 16 0.76 -12.96 17.09
CA LEU A 16 2.10 -12.40 17.16
C LEU A 16 2.36 -11.47 15.96
N ILE A 17 2.94 -10.30 16.25
CA ILE A 17 3.44 -9.40 15.20
C ILE A 17 4.58 -10.10 14.49
N THR A 18 4.36 -10.49 13.23
CA THR A 18 5.34 -11.20 12.41
C THR A 18 5.61 -10.45 11.10
N GLU A 19 6.84 -10.57 10.61
CA GLU A 19 7.26 -9.98 9.34
C GLU A 19 6.99 -10.95 8.18
N LEU A 20 6.56 -10.41 7.04
CA LEU A 20 6.56 -11.14 5.78
C LEU A 20 8.00 -11.24 5.29
N LYS A 21 8.47 -12.47 5.05
CA LYS A 21 9.82 -12.72 4.57
C LYS A 21 9.89 -12.43 3.07
N GLY A 22 10.92 -11.69 2.66
CA GLY A 22 11.20 -11.39 1.25
C GLY A 22 10.43 -10.19 0.71
N LEU A 23 10.54 -9.99 -0.60
CA LEU A 23 9.85 -8.93 -1.31
C LEU A 23 8.38 -9.33 -1.53
N VAL A 24 7.46 -8.40 -1.24
CA VAL A 24 6.04 -8.61 -1.53
C VAL A 24 5.78 -8.23 -2.98
N ILE A 25 5.39 -9.22 -3.77
CA ILE A 25 5.06 -9.09 -5.20
C ILE A 25 3.57 -9.37 -5.36
N LEU A 26 2.91 -8.55 -6.18
CA LEU A 26 1.51 -8.74 -6.54
C LEU A 26 1.34 -10.11 -7.24
N PRO A 27 0.41 -10.96 -6.80
CA PRO A 27 0.11 -12.20 -7.52
C PRO A 27 -0.27 -11.89 -8.97
N ASN A 28 0.24 -12.68 -9.93
CA ASN A 28 -0.01 -12.53 -11.36
C ASN A 28 0.48 -11.19 -11.96
N CYS A 29 1.51 -10.59 -11.38
CA CYS A 29 2.17 -9.42 -11.96
C CYS A 29 3.13 -9.85 -13.07
N ASP A 30 2.65 -9.82 -14.32
CA ASP A 30 3.44 -10.25 -15.48
C ASP A 30 4.22 -9.10 -16.13
N GLN A 31 4.00 -7.86 -15.68
CA GLN A 31 4.63 -6.67 -16.24
C GLN A 31 5.38 -5.90 -15.17
N VAL A 32 6.69 -5.83 -15.34
CA VAL A 32 7.59 -5.02 -14.50
C VAL A 32 8.48 -4.18 -15.40
N CYS A 33 8.64 -2.90 -15.08
CA CYS A 33 9.59 -2.06 -15.81
C CYS A 33 11.03 -2.51 -15.52
N MET A 34 11.96 -2.20 -16.43
CA MET A 34 13.36 -2.59 -16.28
C MET A 34 14.01 -2.03 -15.01
N GLU A 35 13.64 -0.83 -14.59
CA GLU A 35 14.16 -0.19 -13.37
C GLU A 35 13.75 -0.98 -12.11
N CYS A 36 12.46 -1.29 -11.97
CA CYS A 36 11.97 -2.13 -10.88
C CYS A 36 12.59 -3.54 -10.94
N LEU A 37 12.75 -4.13 -12.12
CA LEU A 37 13.35 -5.46 -12.25
C LEU A 37 14.79 -5.49 -11.72
N GLN A 38 15.60 -4.47 -12.02
CA GLN A 38 16.98 -4.37 -11.52
C GLN A 38 17.05 -4.29 -9.99
N ASP A 39 16.12 -3.55 -9.38
CA ASP A 39 16.03 -3.50 -7.92
C ASP A 39 15.60 -4.85 -7.33
N LEU A 40 14.60 -5.49 -7.92
CA LEU A 40 14.10 -6.80 -7.49
C LEU A 40 15.19 -7.88 -7.60
N GLU A 41 15.98 -7.90 -8.68
CA GLU A 41 17.12 -8.82 -8.87
C GLU A 41 18.20 -8.64 -7.79
N ARG A 42 18.33 -7.42 -7.24
CA ARG A 42 19.25 -7.11 -6.12
C ARG A 42 18.64 -7.41 -4.75
N GLY A 43 17.41 -7.91 -4.69
CA GLY A 43 16.68 -8.12 -3.45
C GLY A 43 16.23 -6.80 -2.79
N LEU A 44 16.18 -5.71 -3.55
CA LEU A 44 15.75 -4.40 -3.10
C LEU A 44 14.29 -4.18 -3.47
N LEU A 45 13.60 -3.40 -2.64
CA LEU A 45 12.27 -2.93 -2.97
C LEU A 45 12.38 -1.68 -3.85
N PRO A 46 11.75 -1.63 -5.03
CA PRO A 46 11.76 -0.43 -5.85
C PRO A 46 11.15 0.76 -5.09
N THR A 47 11.78 1.93 -5.21
CA THR A 47 11.41 3.14 -4.45
C THR A 47 9.94 3.53 -4.62
N ASP A 48 9.45 3.47 -5.87
CA ASP A 48 8.09 3.83 -6.25
C ASP A 48 7.14 2.61 -6.31
N SER A 49 7.53 1.48 -5.73
CA SER A 49 6.66 0.31 -5.67
C SER A 49 5.47 0.54 -4.74
N LEU A 50 4.32 -0.04 -5.11
CA LEU A 50 3.15 -0.10 -4.22
C LEU A 50 3.46 -0.82 -2.89
N ALA A 51 4.48 -1.68 -2.85
CA ALA A 51 4.84 -2.41 -1.63
C ALA A 51 5.52 -1.50 -0.60
N ASN A 52 5.89 -0.28 -0.99
CA ASN A 52 6.51 0.71 -0.12
C ASN A 52 5.49 1.36 0.81
N GLY A 53 4.87 0.53 1.65
CA GLY A 53 3.94 0.99 2.68
C GLY A 53 2.49 1.15 2.25
N LEU A 54 2.13 0.72 1.04
CA LEU A 54 0.74 0.58 0.58
C LEU A 54 0.35 -0.90 0.54
N TRP A 55 -0.96 -1.16 0.45
CA TRP A 55 -1.50 -2.51 0.31
C TRP A 55 -1.27 -3.01 -1.13
N ILE A 56 -0.84 -4.27 -1.27
CA ILE A 56 -0.69 -4.96 -2.56
C ILE A 56 -1.63 -6.16 -2.57
N GLY A 57 -2.34 -6.34 -3.68
CA GLY A 57 -3.22 -7.48 -3.89
C GLY A 57 -4.68 -7.12 -3.73
N GLU A 58 -5.48 -8.17 -3.65
CA GLU A 58 -6.92 -8.04 -3.40
C GLU A 58 -7.16 -7.35 -2.07
N ILE A 59 -8.20 -6.50 -2.04
CA ILE A 59 -8.63 -5.83 -0.83
C ILE A 59 -9.32 -6.90 0.04
N PRO A 60 -8.90 -7.09 1.31
CA PRO A 60 -9.49 -8.11 2.17
C PRO A 60 -10.96 -7.73 2.47
N PRO A 61 -11.86 -8.71 2.67
CA PRO A 61 -13.30 -8.47 2.87
C PRO A 61 -13.60 -7.42 3.95
N GLU A 62 -12.77 -7.35 4.99
CA GLU A 62 -12.89 -6.43 6.11
C GLU A 62 -12.62 -4.97 5.73
N LEU A 63 -11.92 -4.73 4.61
CA LEU A 63 -11.61 -3.41 4.07
C LEU A 63 -12.42 -3.07 2.80
N GLN A 64 -13.30 -3.96 2.36
CA GLN A 64 -14.22 -3.72 1.25
C GLN A 64 -15.39 -2.83 1.70
N ASP A 65 -15.97 -2.08 0.76
CA ASP A 65 -17.17 -1.27 0.95
C ASP A 65 -17.16 -0.22 2.07
N LEU A 66 -15.98 0.12 2.61
CA LEU A 66 -15.84 1.18 3.59
C LEU A 66 -16.31 2.54 3.03
N THR A 67 -17.06 3.27 3.85
CA THR A 67 -17.41 4.67 3.62
C THR A 67 -16.15 5.53 3.56
N TRP A 68 -16.27 6.73 3.00
CA TRP A 68 -15.14 7.66 2.93
C TRP A 68 -14.56 7.99 4.31
N CYS A 69 -15.42 8.16 5.32
CA CYS A 69 -14.99 8.38 6.71
C CYS A 69 -14.23 7.19 7.28
N GLU A 70 -14.72 5.96 7.06
CA GLU A 70 -14.04 4.74 7.54
C GLU A 70 -12.68 4.54 6.87
N LYS A 71 -12.60 4.77 5.55
CA LYS A 71 -11.32 4.76 4.82
C LYS A 71 -10.30 5.73 5.41
N MET A 72 -10.73 6.94 5.80
CA MET A 72 -9.87 7.91 6.49
C MET A 72 -9.45 7.48 7.89
N LEU A 73 -10.30 6.74 8.61
CA LEU A 73 -9.97 6.28 9.97
C LEU A 73 -8.88 5.20 9.96
N VAL A 74 -8.90 4.30 8.97
CA VAL A 74 -7.95 3.18 8.85
C VAL A 74 -6.72 3.50 7.99
N SER A 75 -6.68 4.65 7.32
CA SER A 75 -5.55 5.01 6.46
C SER A 75 -4.28 5.27 7.28
N ARG A 76 -3.15 4.77 6.77
CA ARG A 76 -1.82 5.03 7.35
C ARG A 76 -1.46 6.51 7.32
N VAL A 77 -1.83 7.18 6.22
CA VAL A 77 -1.66 8.63 6.04
C VAL A 77 -3.02 9.29 6.21
N LYS A 78 -3.14 10.19 7.18
CA LYS A 78 -4.37 10.94 7.45
C LYS A 78 -4.25 12.31 6.81
N HIS A 79 -4.97 12.54 5.71
CA HIS A 79 -5.09 13.87 5.14
C HIS A 79 -5.95 14.72 6.08
N ASN A 80 -5.32 15.67 6.78
CA ASN A 80 -5.98 16.56 7.73
C ASN A 80 -6.58 17.81 7.09
N TYR A 81 -6.38 18.02 5.78
CA TYR A 81 -7.01 19.10 5.02
C TYR A 81 -7.29 18.65 3.57
N CYS A 82 -8.40 19.12 3.02
CA CYS A 82 -8.78 18.97 1.61
C CYS A 82 -8.96 20.37 1.02
N ILE A 83 -8.11 20.75 0.06
CA ILE A 83 -8.20 22.05 -0.62
C ILE A 83 -8.95 21.81 -1.93
N ILE A 84 -10.16 22.36 -2.02
CA ILE A 84 -10.98 22.31 -3.23
C ILE A 84 -10.94 23.69 -3.88
N GLN A 85 -10.35 23.77 -5.07
CA GLN A 85 -10.43 24.97 -5.90
C GLN A 85 -11.70 24.89 -6.75
N VAL A 86 -12.70 25.68 -6.41
CA VAL A 86 -13.92 25.79 -7.23
C VAL A 86 -13.65 26.81 -8.35
N LYS A 87 -13.76 26.36 -9.61
CA LYS A 87 -13.80 27.26 -10.76
C LYS A 87 -15.26 27.53 -11.11
N VAL A 88 -15.61 28.80 -11.27
CA VAL A 88 -16.91 29.19 -11.85
C VAL A 88 -16.93 28.68 -13.28
N SER A 89 -17.86 27.78 -13.58
CA SER A 89 -18.19 27.42 -14.97
C SER A 89 -19.35 28.31 -15.39
N GLY A 90 -19.05 29.35 -16.16
CA GLY A 90 -20.07 30.27 -16.67
C GLY A 90 -19.52 31.64 -17.08
N MET A 91 -19.02 31.71 -18.31
CA MET A 91 -19.40 32.71 -19.32
C MET A 91 -19.29 32.06 -20.70
#